data_AF-A0A0R1XXN6-F1
#
_entry.id   AF-A0A0R1XXN6-F1
#
_cell.length_a   1.000
_cell.length_b   1.000
_cell.length_c   1.000
_cell.angle_alpha   90.00
_cell.angle_beta   90.00
_cell.angle_gamma   90.00
#
_symmetry.space_group_name_H-M   'P 1'
#
loop_
_entity.id
_entity.type
_entity.pdbx_description
1 polymer ?
#
loop_
_entity_poly.entity_id
_entity_poly.type
_entity_poly.pdbx_seq_one_letter_code
_entity_poly.pdbx_strand_id
1 'polypeptide(L)' 'MRIIWHYPGISTKDIYQAIRRRQTWRPSTVKTLLFRLVSKSLVTKDTYYHQAHYYAQYSESIVVWM' A
#
# COMPACT_ATOMS: atom_id res chain seq x y z
N MET A 1 -2.73 -5.01 0.80
CA MET A 1 -3.99 -4.41 0.32
C MET A 1 -4.87 -3.92 1.46
N ARG A 2 -5.30 -4.75 2.42
CA ARG A 2 -6.17 -4.36 3.56
C ARG A 2 -5.92 -2.97 4.18
N ILE A 3 -4.66 -2.63 4.46
CA ILE A 3 -4.30 -1.32 5.03
C ILE A 3 -4.63 -0.16 4.09
N ILE A 4 -4.33 -0.30 2.79
CA ILE A 4 -4.58 0.73 1.77
C ILE A 4 -6.08 0.87 1.47
N TRP A 5 -6.84 -0.23 1.54
CA TRP A 5 -8.31 -0.18 1.43
C TRP A 5 -8.97 0.55 2.59
N HIS A 6 -8.46 0.34 3.81
CA HIS A 6 -9.04 0.94 5.00
C HIS A 6 -8.62 2.40 5.20
N TYR A 7 -7.43 2.78 4.72
CA TYR A 7 -6.88 4.14 4.83
C TYR A 7 -6.48 4.67 3.44
N PRO A 8 -7.41 5.30 2.68
CA PRO A 8 -7.08 5.89 1.38
C PRO A 8 -6.09 7.06 1.56
N GLY A 9 -5.06 7.10 0.72
CA GLY A 9 -4.02 8.13 0.80
C GLY A 9 -3.03 7.92 1.93
N ILE A 10 -2.88 6.70 2.44
CA ILE A 10 -1.90 6.39 3.49
C ILE A 10 -0.45 6.52 2.98
N SER A 11 0.43 7.09 3.80
CA SER A 11 1.84 7.28 3.45
C SER A 11 2.66 5.98 3.56
N THR A 12 3.80 5.89 2.86
CA THR A 12 4.75 4.75 3.01
C THR A 12 5.12 4.50 4.47
N LYS A 13 5.30 5.58 5.25
CA LYS A 13 5.73 5.51 6.66
C LYS A 13 4.65 4.88 7.52
N ASP A 14 3.40 5.28 7.31
CA ASP A 14 2.27 4.78 8.08
C ASP A 14 1.93 3.34 7.70
N ILE A 15 2.05 2.98 6.41
CA ILE A 15 1.96 1.58 5.96
C ILE A 15 3.00 0.72 6.68
N TYR A 16 4.26 1.19 6.74
CA TYR A 16 5.32 0.47 7.44
C TYR A 16 5.02 0.29 8.93
N GLN A 17 4.57 1.35 9.61
CA GLN A 17 4.19 1.27 11.03
C GLN A 17 3.02 0.32 11.28
N ALA A 18 2.00 0.35 10.42
CA ALA A 18 0.84 -0.54 10.51
C ALA A 18 1.22 -2.02 10.31
N ILE A 19 2.11 -2.31 9.36
CA ILE A 19 2.62 -3.67 9.13
C ILE A 19 3.50 -4.12 10.30
N ARG A 20 4.38 -3.25 10.82
CA ARG A 20 5.31 -3.58 11.91
C ARG A 20 4.61 -4.07 13.18
N ARG A 21 3.37 -3.63 13.42
CA ARG A 21 2.53 -4.12 14.54
C ARG A 21 2.15 -5.59 14.43
N ARG A 22 2.17 -6.17 13.23
CA ARG A 22 1.73 -7.55 12.95
C ARG A 22 2.84 -8.44 12.42
N GLN A 23 3.84 -7.87 11.76
CA GLN A 23 4.93 -8.60 11.08
C GLN A 23 6.25 -7.81 11.15
N THR A 24 7.37 -8.50 11.28
CA THR A 24 8.72 -7.92 11.41
C THR A 24 9.45 -7.78 10.07
N TRP A 25 8.74 -7.38 9.02
CA TRP A 25 9.36 -7.21 7.70
C TRP A 25 10.31 -6.01 7.65
N ARG A 26 11.41 -6.17 6.92
CA ARG A 26 12.33 -5.07 6.64
C ARG A 26 11.63 -4.00 5.78
N PRO A 27 11.97 -2.71 5.94
CA PRO A 27 11.41 -1.64 5.12
C PRO A 27 11.55 -1.87 3.61
N SER A 28 12.66 -2.47 3.18
CA SER A 28 12.91 -2.84 1.78
C SER A 28 11.87 -3.83 1.26
N THR A 29 11.50 -4.84 2.05
CA THR A 29 10.48 -5.82 1.69
C THR A 29 9.12 -5.16 1.49
N VAL A 30 8.71 -4.27 2.41
CA VAL A 30 7.45 -3.51 2.28
C VAL A 30 7.47 -2.66 1.02
N LYS A 31 8.58 -1.98 0.73
CA LYS A 31 8.75 -1.18 -0.50
C LYS A 31 8.65 -2.03 -1.76
N THR A 32 9.26 -3.22 -1.79
CA THR A 32 9.15 -4.17 -2.91
C THR A 32 7.70 -4.63 -3.10
N LEU A 33 6.97 -4.92 -2.03
CA LEU A 33 5.55 -5.29 -2.12
C LEU A 33 4.70 -4.14 -2.65
N LEU A 34 4.91 -2.91 -2.16
CA LEU A 34 4.22 -1.73 -2.67
C LEU A 34 4.52 -1.50 -4.16
N PHE A 35 5.78 -1.65 -4.57
CA PHE A 35 6.16 -1.56 -5.97
C PHE A 35 5.45 -2.61 -6.82
N ARG A 36 5.40 -3.87 -6.38
CA ARG A 36 4.68 -4.94 -7.08
C ARG A 36 3.18 -4.66 -7.22
N LEU A 37 2.56 -4.07 -6.20
CA LEU A 37 1.14 -3.69 -6.23
C LEU A 37 0.87 -2.58 -7.24
N VAL A 38 1.78 -1.60 -7.33
CA VAL A 38 1.73 -0.53 -8.34
C VAL A 38 1.97 -1.09 -9.74
N SER A 39 2.95 -1.97 -9.92
CA SER A 39 3.20 -2.63 -11.22
C SER A 39 2.03 -3.48 -11.70
N LYS A 40 1.22 -4.01 -10.78
CA LYS A 40 -0.02 -4.74 -11.09
C LYS A 40 -1.24 -3.83 -11.29
N SER A 41 -1.06 -2.51 -11.27
CA SER A 41 -2.14 -1.52 -11.36
C SER A 41 -3.25 -1.70 -10.32
N LEU A 42 -2.94 -2.31 -9.17
CA LEU A 42 -3.90 -2.49 -8.08
C LEU A 42 -3.95 -1.27 -7.15
N VAL A 43 -2.85 -0.52 -7.12
CA VAL A 43 -2.61 0.62 -6.25
C VAL A 43 -1.97 1.71 -7.09
N THR A 44 -2.48 2.93 -6.98
CA THR A 44 -1.79 4.12 -7.51
C THR A 44 -1.03 4.82 -6.40
N LYS A 45 0.02 5.54 -6.77
CA LYS A 45 0.87 6.29 -5.86
C LYS A 45 0.94 7.74 -6.32
N ASP A 46 0.52 8.65 -5.46
CA ASP A 46 0.72 10.08 -5.67
C ASP A 46 1.85 10.59 -4.76
N THR A 47 2.55 11.64 -5.19
CA THR A 47 3.64 12.24 -4.41
C THR A 47 3.24 13.64 -3.99
N TYR A 48 2.97 13.81 -2.70
CA TYR A 48 2.56 15.08 -2.11
C TYR A 48 3.55 15.48 -1.02
N TYR A 49 4.06 16.72 -1.05
CA TYR A 49 5.12 17.22 -0.15
C TYR A 49 6.27 16.22 0.08
N HIS A 50 6.83 15.67 -1.01
CA HIS A 50 7.92 14.67 -1.00
C HIS A 50 7.58 13.32 -0.34
N GLN A 51 6.30 13.06 -0.03
CA GLN A 51 5.84 11.81 0.54
C GLN A 51 4.95 11.05 -0.46
N ALA A 52 5.22 9.76 -0.60
CA ALA A 52 4.40 8.86 -1.40
C ALA A 52 3.15 8.46 -0.62
N HIS A 53 2.00 8.75 -1.19
CA HIS A 53 0.68 8.38 -0.69
C HIS A 53 0.05 7.35 -1.63
N TYR A 54 -0.53 6.31 -1.06
CA TYR A 54 -1.04 5.17 -1.81
C TYR A 54 -2.56 5.11 -1.77
N TYR A 55 -3.16 4.84 -2.92
CA TYR A 55 -4.61 4.71 -3.10
C TYR A 55 -4.92 3.40 -3.80
N ALA A 56 -5.89 2.64 -3.29
CA ALA A 56 -6.37 1.45 -3.98
C ALA A 56 -7.20 1.85 -5.20
N GLN A 57 -6.95 1.23 -6.35
CA GLN A 57 -7.75 1.46 -7.56
C GLN A 57 -9.01 0.61 -7.59
N TYR A 58 -9.02 -0.51 -6.86
CA TYR A 58 -10.14 -1.44 -6.78
C TYR A 58 -10.55 -1.64 -5.34
N SER A 59 -11.84 -1.87 -5.10
CA SER A 59 -12.37 -2.26 -3.80
C SER A 59 -12.05 -3.73 -3.49
N GLU A 60 -12.03 -4.10 -2.21
CA GLU A 60 -11.74 -5.47 -1.75
C GLU A 60 -12.66 -6.50 -2.43
N SER A 61 -13.93 -6.17 -2.64
CA SER A 61 -14.93 -7.05 -3.26
C SER A 61 -14.63 -7.44 -4.71
N ILE A 62 -13.88 -6.62 -5.45
CA ILE A 62 -13.60 -6.85 -6.89
C ILE A 62 -12.35 -7.73 -7.06
N VAL A 63 -11.33 -7.53 -6.20
CA VAL A 63 -10.02 -8.21 -6.33
C VAL A 63 -10.06 -9.68 -5.89
N VAL A 64 -11.02 -10.08 -5.04
CA VAL A 64 -11.15 -11.48 -4.57
C VAL A 64 -11.60 -12.44 -5.68
N TRP A 65 -12.19 -11.91 -6.76
CA TRP A 65 -12.74 -12.71 -7.87
C TRP A 65 -11.90 -12.64 -9.15
N MET A 66 -10.71 -12.04 -9.09
CA MET A 66 -9.82 -11.79 -10.23
C MET A 66 -8.59 -12.70 -10.23
#